data_AF-L5NC79-F1
#
_entry.id   AF-L5NC79-F1
#
_cell.length_a   1.000
_cell.length_b   1.000
_cell.length_c   1.000
_cell.angle_alpha   90.00
_cell.angle_beta   90.00
_cell.angle_gamma   90.00
#
_symmetry.space_group_name_H-M   'P 1'
#
loop_
_entity.id
_entity.type
_entity.pdbx_description
1 polymer ?
#
loop_
_entity_poly.entity_id
_entity_poly.type
_entity_poly.pdbx_seq_one_letter_code
_entity_poly.pdbx_strand_id
1 'polypeptide(L)' 'MSEEHKSVTSSGTDIEKVKRLNAESGRSYNEVKQLLAERMQSEKE' A
#
# COMPACT_ATOMS: atom_id res chain seq x y z
N MET A 1 21.17 -15.15 -20.23
CA MET A 1 20.89 -14.15 -19.19
C MET A 1 19.39 -14.00 -19.14
N SER A 2 18.76 -14.47 -18.07
CA SER A 2 17.32 -14.49 -17.88
C SER A 2 16.76 -13.07 -17.86
N GLU A 3 16.05 -12.68 -18.93
CA GLU A 3 15.28 -11.45 -18.99
C GLU A 3 14.13 -11.57 -17.98
N GLU A 4 14.36 -11.07 -16.78
CA GLU A 4 13.33 -10.87 -15.78
C GLU A 4 12.34 -9.87 -16.39
N HIS A 5 11.21 -10.38 -16.89
CA HIS A 5 10.15 -9.58 -17.50
C HIS A 5 9.72 -8.50 -16.52
N LYS A 6 10.25 -7.30 -16.68
CA LYS A 6 9.95 -6.16 -15.84
C LYS A 6 8.46 -5.88 -15.98
N SER A 7 7.71 -6.12 -14.91
CA SER A 7 6.26 -5.92 -14.89
C SER A 7 5.98 -4.42 -14.96
N VAL A 8 5.90 -3.91 -16.18
CA VAL A 8 5.60 -2.51 -16.47
C VAL A 8 4.18 -2.36 -16.96
N THR A 9 3.48 -1.33 -16.50
CA THR A 9 2.16 -0.98 -17.03
C THR A 9 2.28 -0.42 -18.45
N SER A 10 1.15 -0.25 -19.14
CA SER A 10 1.08 0.47 -20.42
C SER A 10 1.65 1.90 -20.34
N SER A 11 1.62 2.50 -19.16
CA SER A 11 2.16 3.83 -18.89
C SER A 11 3.65 3.80 -18.48
N GLY A 12 4.31 2.63 -18.53
CA GLY A 12 5.72 2.45 -18.18
C GLY A 12 6.00 2.38 -16.67
N THR A 13 4.97 2.20 -15.84
CA THR A 13 5.14 2.12 -14.38
C THR A 13 5.68 0.75 -13.97
N ASP A 14 6.82 0.72 -13.28
CA ASP A 14 7.38 -0.49 -12.68
C ASP A 14 6.56 -0.93 -11.45
N ILE A 15 5.84 -2.04 -11.61
CA ILE A 15 4.94 -2.59 -10.59
C ILE A 15 5.71 -3.09 -9.36
N GLU A 16 6.87 -3.72 -9.55
CA GLU A 16 7.65 -4.27 -8.42
C GLU A 16 8.23 -3.15 -7.58
N LYS A 17 8.68 -2.06 -8.21
CA LYS A 17 9.08 -0.84 -7.50
C LYS A 17 7.93 -0.25 -6.68
N VAL A 18 6.74 -0.16 -7.25
CA VAL A 18 5.57 0.40 -6.56
C VAL A 18 5.17 -0.46 -5.36
N LYS A 19 5.14 -1.79 -5.50
CA LYS A 19 4.86 -2.70 -4.38
C LYS A 19 5.84 -2.51 -3.23
N ARG A 20 7.14 -2.42 -3.53
CA ARG A 20 8.17 -2.17 -2.51
C ARG A 20 7.94 -0.84 -1.80
N LEU A 21 7.70 0.25 -2.54
CA LEU A 21 7.44 1.56 -1.95
C LEU A 21 6.16 1.58 -1.12
N ASN A 22 5.10 0.88 -1.55
CA ASN A 22 3.87 0.76 -0.77
C ASN A 22 4.11 0.00 0.55
N ALA A 23 4.89 -1.08 0.53
CA ALA A 23 5.29 -1.79 1.75
C ALA A 23 6.13 -0.91 2.70
N GLU A 24 6.92 0.03 2.16
CA GLU A 24 7.73 0.99 2.93
C GLU A 24 6.97 2.25 3.36
N SER A 25 5.73 2.46 2.88
CA SER A 25 4.98 3.71 3.07
C SER A 25 4.19 3.82 4.38
N GLY A 26 4.20 2.76 5.21
CA GLY A 26 3.48 2.72 6.48
C GLY A 26 2.08 2.11 6.35
N ARG A 27 1.14 2.55 7.21
CA ARG A 27 -0.21 1.98 7.25
C ARG A 27 -0.98 2.30 5.97
N SER A 28 -1.67 1.29 5.45
CA SER A 28 -2.63 1.48 4.38
C SER A 28 -3.79 2.36 4.84
N TYR A 29 -4.47 2.96 3.86
CA TYR A 29 -5.70 3.72 4.09
C TYR A 29 -6.74 2.93 4.91
N ASN A 30 -6.91 1.63 4.62
CA ASN A 30 -7.88 0.79 5.32
C ASN A 30 -7.50 0.57 6.78
N GLU A 31 -6.22 0.37 7.07
CA GLU A 31 -5.74 0.25 8.46
C GLU A 31 -5.94 1.56 9.23
N VAL A 32 -5.64 2.70 8.61
CA VAL A 32 -5.90 4.01 9.24
C VAL A 32 -7.39 4.21 9.50
N LYS A 33 -8.25 3.85 8.53
CA LYS A 33 -9.71 3.93 8.68
C LYS A 33 -10.21 3.06 9.84
N GLN A 34 -9.67 1.86 9.99
CA GLN A 34 -10.02 0.97 11.10
C GLN A 34 -9.59 1.55 12.45
N LEU A 35 -8.34 2.02 12.56
CA LEU A 35 -7.84 2.65 13.78
C LEU A 35 -8.65 3.89 14.18
N LEU A 36 -9.07 4.70 13.21
CA LEU A 36 -9.94 5.84 13.45
C LEU A 36 -11.31 5.40 13.96
N ALA A 37 -11.89 4.35 13.38
CA ALA A 37 -13.18 3.82 13.83
C ALA A 37 -13.09 3.29 15.28
N GLU A 38 -12.05 2.54 15.61
CA GLU A 38 -11.80 2.02 16.96
C GLU A 38 -11.64 3.16 17.97
N ARG A 39 -10.85 4.18 17.64
CA ARG A 39 -10.68 5.37 18.49
C ARG A 39 -12.00 6.09 18.74
N MET A 40 -12.80 6.30 17.69
CA MET A 40 -14.10 6.96 17.82
C MET A 40 -15.13 6.13 18.59
N GLN A 41 -15.00 4.80 18.65
CA GLN A 41 -15.82 3.96 19.50
C GLN A 41 -15.41 4.08 20.97
N SER A 42 -14.10 4.05 21.25
CA SER A 42 -13.59 4.23 22.62
C SER A 42 -13.91 5.60 23.23
N GLU A 43 -14.05 6.64 22.40
CA GLU A 43 -14.43 7.99 22.86
C GLU A 43 -15.95 8.14 23.12
N LYS A 44 -16.77 7.18 22.69
CA LYS A 44 -18.24 7.19 22.86
C LYS A 44 -18.71 6.41 24.10
N GLU A 45 -17.84 5.59 24.68
CA GLU A 45 -18.08 4.80 25.90
C GLU A 45 -17.59 5.57 27.14
#